data_AF-A0A9C8LXS0-F1
#
_entry.id   AF-A0A9C8LXS0-F1
#
_cell.length_a   1.000
_cell.length_b   1.000
_cell.length_c   1.000
_cell.angle_alpha   90.00
_cell.angle_beta   90.00
_cell.angle_gamma   90.00
#
_symmetry.space_group_name_H-M   'P 1'
#
loop_
_entity.id
_entity.type
_entity.pdbx_description
1 polymer ?
#
loop_
_entity_poly.entity_id
_entity_poly.type
_entity_poly.pdbx_seq_one_letter_code
_entity_poly.pdbx_strand_id
1 'polypeptide(L)'
;TLSEITVFGIPSVLIPYPYATGDHQVKNAKMVVENDAGYMLTDSEVSGEGIFKLTMNLRVNHGLLNSMRRNARKLGIINGRKLIADRISGNSKKDNETLSCF
;
A
#
# COMPACT_ATOMS: atom_id res chain seq x y z
N THR A 1 7.84 6.20 -1.24
CA THR A 1 6.89 6.02 -0.13
C THR A 1 6.13 4.71 -0.16
N LEU A 2 5.30 4.42 -1.16
CA LEU A 2 4.37 3.29 -1.05
C LEU A 2 5.07 1.91 -0.94
N SER A 3 6.12 1.70 -1.72
CA SER A 3 6.93 0.48 -1.62
C SER A 3 7.61 0.32 -0.26
N GLU A 4 7.96 1.42 0.42
CA GLU A 4 8.61 1.37 1.73
C GLU A 4 7.60 0.95 2.81
N ILE A 5 6.43 1.58 2.83
CA ILE A 5 5.40 1.28 3.84
C ILE A 5 4.87 -0.15 3.69
N THR A 6 4.77 -0.68 2.47
CA THR A 6 4.36 -2.08 2.25
C THR A 6 5.46 -3.05 2.68
N VAL A 7 6.72 -2.81 2.32
CA VAL A 7 7.86 -3.63 2.79
C VAL A 7 7.94 -3.70 4.32
N PHE A 8 7.74 -2.57 5.01
CA PHE A 8 7.74 -2.56 6.48
C PHE A 8 6.45 -3.09 7.11
N GLY A 9 5.37 -3.22 6.32
CA GLY A 9 4.06 -3.64 6.81
C GLY A 9 3.36 -2.59 7.64
N ILE A 10 3.45 -1.33 7.23
CA ILE A 10 2.88 -0.20 7.96
C ILE A 10 1.43 0.01 7.47
N PRO A 11 0.40 -0.27 8.30
CA PRO A 11 -0.97 0.11 7.98
C PRO A 11 -1.05 1.62 7.76
N SER A 12 -1.65 2.03 6.65
CA SER A 12 -1.59 3.43 6.20
C SER A 12 -2.95 3.94 5.72
N VAL A 13 -3.19 5.23 5.92
CA VAL A 13 -4.30 5.97 5.30
C VAL A 13 -3.68 6.85 4.21
N LEU A 14 -4.05 6.59 2.95
CA LEU A 14 -3.48 7.24 1.78
C LEU A 14 -4.44 8.31 1.27
N ILE A 15 -3.94 9.52 1.07
CA ILE A 15 -4.69 10.63 0.50
C ILE A 15 -4.03 11.01 -0.82
N PRO A 16 -4.51 10.48 -1.98
CA PRO A 16 -3.96 10.84 -3.27
C PRO A 16 -4.12 12.33 -3.53
N TYR A 17 -3.06 12.96 -4.04
CA TYR A 17 -3.11 14.38 -4.37
C TYR A 17 -4.03 14.61 -5.59
N PRO A 18 -5.11 15.41 -5.46
CA PRO A 18 -6.18 15.48 -6.47
C PRO A 18 -5.74 16.15 -7.78
N TYR A 19 -4.67 16.94 -7.76
CA TYR A 19 -4.17 17.67 -8.94
C TYR A 19 -2.96 16.99 -9.59
N ALA A 20 -2.64 15.75 -9.21
CA ALA A 20 -1.56 15.01 -9.83
C ALA A 20 -1.91 14.65 -11.29
N THR A 21 -1.03 15.02 -12.22
CA THR A 21 -1.11 14.60 -13.62
C THR A 21 -0.69 13.13 -13.71
N GLY A 22 -1.68 12.25 -13.59
CA GLY A 22 -1.53 10.80 -13.69
C GLY A 22 -2.14 10.10 -12.48
N ASP A 23 -3.17 9.29 -12.73
CA ASP A 23 -3.91 8.49 -11.74
C ASP A 23 -3.05 7.42 -11.03
N HIS A 24 -1.73 7.47 -11.17
CA HIS A 24 -0.78 6.56 -10.56
C HIS A 24 -0.91 6.55 -9.04
N GLN A 25 -1.07 7.71 -8.37
CA GLN A 25 -1.26 7.74 -6.92
C GLN A 25 -2.55 7.05 -6.49
N VAL A 26 -3.64 7.25 -7.24
CA VAL A 26 -4.95 6.62 -6.97
C VAL A 26 -4.87 5.12 -7.21
N LYS A 27 -4.24 4.67 -8.30
CA LYS A 27 -4.02 3.23 -8.58
C LYS A 27 -3.23 2.55 -7.47
N ASN A 28 -2.15 3.21 -7.06
CA ASN A 28 -1.29 2.77 -5.98
C ASN A 28 -2.06 2.67 -4.65
N ALA A 29 -2.88 3.66 -4.31
CA ALA A 29 -3.70 3.63 -3.12
C ALA A 29 -4.81 2.56 -3.19
N LYS A 30 -5.48 2.40 -4.35
CA LYS A 30 -6.48 1.35 -4.57
C LYS A 30 -5.92 -0.04 -4.35
N MET A 31 -4.72 -0.33 -4.85
CA MET A 31 -4.09 -1.63 -4.63
C MET A 31 -3.91 -1.97 -3.15
N VAL A 32 -3.59 -0.99 -2.31
CA VAL A 32 -3.50 -1.17 -0.86
C VAL A 32 -4.88 -1.42 -0.22
N VAL A 33 -5.90 -0.68 -0.65
CA VAL A 33 -7.27 -0.84 -0.12
C VAL A 33 -7.88 -2.19 -0.53
N GLU A 34 -7.74 -2.57 -1.80
CA GLU A 34 -8.26 -3.83 -2.35
C GLU A 34 -7.64 -5.07 -1.70
N ASN A 35 -6.48 -4.93 -1.06
CA ASN A 35 -5.80 -6.00 -0.33
C ASN A 35 -5.96 -5.87 1.20
N ASP A 36 -6.89 -5.04 1.68
CA ASP A 36 -7.12 -4.81 3.12
C ASP A 36 -5.84 -4.40 3.88
N ALA A 37 -4.94 -3.67 3.22
CA ALA A 37 -3.65 -3.25 3.78
C ALA A 37 -3.66 -1.80 4.27
N GLY A 38 -4.72 -1.04 3.99
CA GLY A 38 -4.82 0.38 4.26
C GLY A 38 -6.18 0.95 3.89
N TYR A 39 -6.33 2.26 4.10
CA TYR A 39 -7.48 3.03 3.63
C TYR A 39 -7.04 4.06 2.60
N MET A 40 -7.97 4.46 1.75
CA MET A 40 -7.81 5.62 0.87
C MET A 40 -8.90 6.62 1.21
N LEU A 41 -8.52 7.89 1.36
CA LEU A 41 -9.45 9.02 1.44
C LEU A 41 -9.15 9.94 0.27
N THR A 42 -10.18 10.39 -0.43
CA THR A 42 -10.07 11.48 -1.39
C THR A 42 -9.93 12.82 -0.65
N ASP A 43 -9.39 13.83 -1.33
CA ASP A 43 -9.25 15.18 -0.77
C ASP A 43 -10.59 15.73 -0.22
N SER A 44 -11.70 15.46 -0.91
CA SER A 44 -13.04 15.85 -0.47
C SER A 44 -13.56 15.10 0.77
N GLU A 45 -13.02 13.93 1.08
CA GLU A 45 -13.38 13.14 2.26
C GLU A 45 -12.53 13.51 3.48
N VAL A 46 -11.45 14.28 3.28
CA VAL A 46 -10.57 14.71 4.35
C VAL A 46 -11.26 15.79 5.19
N SER A 47 -11.54 15.43 6.44
CA SER A 47 -11.94 16.35 7.48
C SER A 47 -11.18 16.02 8.76
N GLY A 48 -10.91 17.03 9.59
CA GLY A 48 -10.22 16.83 10.87
C GLY A 48 -10.95 15.81 11.76
N GLU A 49 -12.28 15.90 11.81
CA GLU A 49 -13.12 14.95 12.55
C GLU A 49 -13.09 13.54 11.94
N GLY A 50 -13.16 13.42 10.62
CA GLY A 50 -13.12 12.12 9.92
C GLY A 50 -11.79 11.40 10.13
N ILE A 51 -10.66 12.11 9.96
CA ILE A 51 -9.32 11.56 10.21
C ILE A 51 -9.18 11.15 11.67
N PHE A 52 -9.65 11.97 12.61
CA PHE A 52 -9.60 11.65 14.04
C PHE A 52 -10.38 10.37 14.36
N LYS A 53 -11.63 10.26 13.88
CA LYS A 53 -12.47 9.08 14.09
C LYS A 53 -11.84 7.82 13.50
N LEU A 54 -11.35 7.89 12.26
CA LEU A 54 -10.68 6.76 11.60
C LEU A 54 -9.43 6.32 12.38
N THR A 55 -8.59 7.28 12.76
CA THR A 55 -7.36 7.00 13.52
C THR A 55 -7.66 6.38 14.88
N MET A 56 -8.67 6.88 15.59
CA MET A 56 -9.07 6.31 16.88
C MET A 56 -9.66 4.91 16.74
N ASN A 57 -10.50 4.67 15.72
CA ASN A 57 -11.02 3.34 15.43
C ASN A 57 -9.89 2.33 15.17
N LEU A 58 -8.91 2.70 14.35
CA LEU A 58 -7.76 1.85 14.08
C LEU A 58 -6.94 1.61 15.36
N ARG A 59 -6.71 2.64 16.16
CA ARG A 59 -5.90 2.54 17.38
C ARG A 59 -6.48 1.56 18.40
N VAL A 60 -7.81 1.50 18.54
CA VAL A 60 -8.47 0.58 19.48
C VAL A 60 -8.68 -0.82 18.89
N ASN A 61 -8.78 -0.94 17.57
CA ASN A 61 -8.97 -2.22 16.89
C ASN A 61 -7.64 -2.87 16.52
N HIS A 62 -6.94 -3.40 17.52
CA HIS A 62 -5.65 -4.08 17.34
C HIS A 62 -5.71 -5.28 16.39
N GLY A 63 -6.85 -5.99 16.34
CA GLY A 63 -7.05 -7.12 15.43
C GLY A 63 -7.02 -6.69 13.97
N LEU A 64 -7.76 -5.63 13.65
CA LEU A 64 -7.76 -5.01 12.32
C LEU A 64 -6.37 -4.48 11.95
N LEU A 65 -5.71 -3.71 12.82
CA LEU A 65 -4.36 -3.18 12.56
C LEU A 65 -3.34 -4.30 12.28
N ASN A 66 -3.40 -5.39 13.05
CA ASN A 66 -2.52 -6.53 12.83
C ASN A 66 -2.81 -7.25 11.51
N SER A 67 -4.08 -7.32 11.10
CA SER A 67 -4.45 -7.84 9.77
C SER A 67 -3.89 -6.98 8.65
N MET A 68 -4.11 -5.65 8.73
CA MET A 68 -3.58 -4.70 7.76
C MET A 68 -2.07 -4.76 7.66
N ARG A 69 -1.35 -4.88 8.79
CA ARG A 69 0.11 -5.04 8.81
C ARG A 69 0.57 -6.27 8.04
N ARG A 70 -0.08 -7.41 8.25
CA ARG A 70 0.25 -8.65 7.52
C ARG A 70 -0.02 -8.49 6.03
N ASN A 71 -1.15 -7.88 5.68
CA ASN A 71 -1.53 -7.67 4.29
C ASN A 71 -0.59 -6.70 3.58
N ALA A 72 -0.22 -5.60 4.23
CA ALA A 72 0.77 -4.64 3.70
C ALA A 72 2.10 -5.31 3.38
N ARG A 73 2.60 -6.21 4.25
CA ARG A 73 3.85 -6.95 3.99
C ARG A 73 3.78 -7.86 2.78
N LYS A 74 2.63 -8.47 2.50
CA LYS A 74 2.43 -9.32 1.31
C LYS A 74 2.53 -8.52 0.00
N LEU A 75 2.31 -7.22 0.06
CA LEU A 75 2.45 -6.31 -1.09
C LEU A 75 3.89 -5.78 -1.25
N GLY A 76 4.75 -5.99 -0.25
CA GLY A 76 6.11 -5.48 -0.24
C GLY A 76 7.05 -6.31 -1.10
N ILE A 77 7.72 -5.69 -2.07
CA ILE A 77 8.75 -6.35 -2.88
C ILE A 77 10.12 -6.15 -2.24
N ILE A 78 10.62 -7.18 -1.57
CA ILE A 78 11.97 -7.18 -0.98
C ILE A 78 12.93 -7.67 -2.08
N ASN A 79 13.80 -6.78 -2.58
CA ASN A 79 14.78 -6.99 -3.67
C ASN A 79 14.33 -6.63 -5.10
N GLY A 80 13.53 -5.57 -5.28
CA GLY A 80 13.11 -5.11 -6.61
C GLY A 80 14.27 -4.92 -7.62
N ARG A 81 15.44 -4.45 -7.17
CA ARG A 81 16.63 -4.32 -8.05
C ARG A 81 17.09 -5.66 -8.64
N LYS A 82 17.16 -6.70 -7.80
CA LYS A 82 17.58 -8.03 -8.23
C LYS A 82 16.55 -8.64 -9.17
N LEU A 83 15.27 -8.47 -8.85
CA LEU A 83 14.17 -8.97 -9.69
C LEU A 83 14.24 -8.39 -11.10
N ILE A 84 14.50 -7.08 -11.23
CA ILE A 84 14.67 -6.42 -12.52
C ILE A 84 15.92 -6.96 -13.25
N ALA A 85 17.05 -7.09 -12.56
CA ALA A 85 18.28 -7.61 -13.14
C ALA A 85 18.10 -9.04 -13.65
N ASP A 86 17.51 -9.93 -12.86
CA ASP A 86 17.25 -11.33 -13.23
C ASP A 86 16.28 -11.42 -14.42
N ARG A 87 15.30 -10.52 -14.52
CA ARG A 87 14.36 -10.42 -15.64
C ARG A 87 15.06 -10.02 -16.94
N ILE A 88 15.94 -9.02 -16.88
CA ILE A 88 16.72 -8.54 -18.04
C ILE A 88 17.74 -9.59 -18.47
N SER A 89 18.37 -10.29 -17.53
CA SER A 89 19.39 -11.32 -17.80
C SER A 89 18.82 -12.69 -18.18
N GLY A 90 17.50 -12.88 -18.19
CA GLY A 90 16.86 -14.16 -18.56
C GLY A 90 16.90 -15.25 -17.49
N ASN A 91 17.41 -14.96 -16.28
CA ASN A 91 17.58 -15.91 -15.17
C ASN A 91 16.33 -15.98 -14.27
N SER A 92 15.14 -16.10 -14.87
CA SER A 92 13.88 -16.05 -14.11
C SER A 92 13.65 -17.32 -13.28
N LYS A 93 13.85 -17.25 -11.95
CA LYS A 93 13.17 -18.18 -11.03
C LYS A 93 11.68 -17.88 -11.06
N LYS A 94 10.83 -18.91 -11.10
CA LYS A 94 9.37 -18.78 -10.97
C LYS A 94 9.05 -18.42 -9.52
N ASP A 95 9.20 -17.15 -9.18
CA ASP A 95 8.71 -16.63 -7.91
C ASP A 95 7.23 -16.24 -8.14
N ASN A 96 6.34 -17.01 -7.51
CA ASN A 96 4.87 -16.87 -7.56
C ASN A 96 4.39 -15.65 -6.74
N GLU A 97 5.02 -14.50 -6.91
CA GLU A 97 4.58 -13.27 -6.24
C GLU A 97 3.98 -12.33 -7.26
N THR A 98 2.67 -12.14 -7.12
CA THR A 98 1.84 -11.20 -7.85
C THR A 98 2.54 -9.86 -7.94
N LEU A 99 3.16 -9.57 -9.08
CA LEU A 99 3.63 -8.23 -9.42
C LEU A 99 2.40 -7.36 -9.71
N SER A 100 1.71 -6.98 -8.64
CA SER A 100 0.78 -5.86 -8.68
C SER A 100 1.62 -4.60 -8.46
N CYS A 101 1.62 -3.74 -9.47
CA CYS A 101 2.48 -2.57 -9.64
C CYS A 101 2.78 -1.74 -8.39
N PHE A 102 3.94 -1.07 -8.43
CA PHE A 102 4.04 0.35 -8.08
C PHE A 102 4.70 1.13 -9.20
#